data_AF-A0A7W9YD38-F1
#
_entry.id   AF-A0A7W9YD38-F1
#
_cell.length_a   1.000
_cell.length_b   1.000
_cell.length_c   1.000
_cell.angle_alpha   90.00
_cell.angle_beta   90.00
_cell.angle_gamma   90.00
#
_symmetry.space_group_name_H-M   'P 1'
#
loop_
_entity.id
_entity.type
_entity.pdbx_description
1 polymer ?
#
loop_
_entity_poly.entity_id
_entity_poly.type
_entity_poly.pdbx_seq_one_letter_code
_entity_poly.pdbx_strand_id
1 'polypeptide(L)'
;MSTHPAFLAPIGSVLAWSDGTPRPPERHRKRLSAWRSHNSSGQLVSRQGEYRRGSMIVPATFRLHEGDHGAGGVIAIRIYRSFSLDSSLSFSIIEVPAIGSCRVFDRAGENAELVHLAASRQAAEEWLTRHGYPSAVLEDVTADEVASNAGQGRAVA
;
A
#
# COMPACT_ATOMS: atom_id res chain seq x y z
N MET A 1 -1.01 17.41 10.20
CA MET A 1 -0.77 15.97 9.93
C MET A 1 -2.06 15.42 9.32
N SER A 2 -1.98 14.71 8.20
CA SER A 2 -3.16 14.09 7.57
C SER A 2 -3.66 12.94 8.44
N THR A 3 -4.97 12.89 8.71
CA THR A 3 -5.63 11.80 9.47
C THR A 3 -6.00 10.61 8.58
N HIS A 4 -5.63 10.66 7.30
CA HIS A 4 -6.02 9.64 6.33
C HIS A 4 -5.29 8.32 6.59
N PRO A 5 -5.96 7.15 6.50
CA PRO A 5 -5.36 5.84 6.75
C PRO A 5 -4.03 5.59 6.04
N ALA A 6 -3.87 6.02 4.78
CA ALA A 6 -2.61 5.87 4.04
C ALA A 6 -1.40 6.65 4.62
N PHE A 7 -1.65 7.71 5.41
CA PHE A 7 -0.62 8.50 6.08
C PHE A 7 -0.43 8.09 7.55
N LEU A 8 -1.40 7.38 8.11
CA LEU A 8 -1.32 6.78 9.44
C LEU A 8 -0.82 5.34 9.42
N ALA A 9 -0.92 4.62 8.31
CA ALA A 9 -0.46 3.24 8.21
C ALA A 9 1.05 3.18 7.91
N PRO A 10 1.77 2.18 8.44
CA PRO A 10 3.12 1.86 7.97
C PRO A 10 3.09 1.47 6.48
N ILE A 11 4.12 1.81 5.69
CA ILE A 11 4.24 1.31 4.31
C ILE A 11 4.30 -0.24 4.35
N GLY A 12 3.68 -0.90 3.38
CA GLY A 12 3.50 -2.36 3.36
C GLY A 12 2.19 -2.84 4.01
N SER A 13 1.44 -1.96 4.67
CA SER A 13 0.09 -2.27 5.18
C SER A 13 -0.89 -2.51 4.04
N VAL A 14 -1.90 -3.35 4.25
CA VAL A 14 -2.99 -3.54 3.30
C VAL A 14 -4.13 -2.58 3.64
N LEU A 15 -4.49 -1.75 2.67
CA LEU A 15 -5.65 -0.86 2.77
C LEU A 15 -6.79 -1.41 1.91
N ALA A 16 -7.99 -1.47 2.47
CA ALA A 16 -9.22 -1.65 1.71
C ALA A 16 -9.81 -0.28 1.35
N TRP A 17 -10.37 -0.17 0.15
CA TRP A 17 -11.14 1.00 -0.28
C TRP A 17 -12.55 0.61 -0.71
N SER A 18 -13.50 1.53 -0.51
CA SER A 18 -14.90 1.32 -0.88
C SER A 18 -15.61 2.63 -1.23
N ASP A 19 -16.48 2.58 -2.24
CA ASP A 19 -17.44 3.64 -2.57
C ASP A 19 -18.76 3.52 -1.79
N GLY A 20 -18.86 2.58 -0.85
CA GLY A 20 -20.05 2.33 -0.02
C GLY A 20 -21.16 1.54 -0.73
N THR A 21 -21.00 1.18 -2.00
CA THR A 21 -22.04 0.43 -2.71
C THR A 21 -22.06 -1.05 -2.29
N PRO A 22 -23.25 -1.68 -2.18
CA PRO A 22 -23.35 -3.06 -1.72
C PRO A 22 -22.79 -4.05 -2.74
N ARG A 23 -22.10 -5.09 -2.26
CA ARG A 23 -21.50 -6.13 -3.09
C ARG A 23 -22.57 -6.86 -3.93
N PRO A 24 -22.46 -6.86 -5.27
CA PRO A 24 -23.39 -7.60 -6.13
C PRO A 24 -23.31 -9.12 -5.91
N PRO A 25 -24.42 -9.86 -6.13
CA PRO A 25 -24.41 -11.32 -6.10
C PRO A 25 -23.40 -11.91 -7.09
N GLU A 26 -22.80 -13.04 -6.71
CA GLU A 26 -21.68 -13.66 -7.46
C GLU A 26 -22.06 -14.10 -8.88
N ARG A 27 -23.33 -14.41 -9.11
CA ARG A 27 -23.88 -14.70 -10.45
C ARG A 27 -23.79 -13.52 -11.42
N HIS A 28 -23.76 -12.27 -10.94
CA HIS A 28 -23.70 -11.08 -11.78
C HIS A 28 -22.26 -10.66 -12.08
N ARG A 29 -21.49 -11.53 -12.74
CA ARG A 29 -20.03 -11.37 -12.97
C ARG A 29 -19.62 -9.99 -13.47
N LYS A 30 -20.33 -9.42 -14.46
CA LYS A 30 -20.04 -8.08 -15.00
C LYS A 30 -20.20 -6.98 -13.96
N ARG A 31 -21.32 -7.00 -13.21
CA ARG A 31 -21.57 -6.03 -12.13
C ARG A 31 -20.59 -6.20 -10.99
N LEU A 32 -20.26 -7.44 -10.62
CA LEU A 32 -19.28 -7.71 -9.58
C LEU A 32 -17.88 -7.22 -9.97
N SER A 33 -17.48 -7.39 -11.24
CA SER A 33 -16.21 -6.86 -11.75
C SER A 33 -16.16 -5.34 -11.71
N ALA A 34 -17.23 -4.67 -12.12
CA ALA A 34 -17.33 -3.20 -12.05
C ALA A 34 -17.38 -2.69 -10.61
N TRP A 35 -18.00 -3.45 -9.70
CA TRP A 35 -18.02 -3.13 -8.27
C TRP A 35 -16.62 -3.24 -7.66
N ARG A 36 -15.86 -4.31 -7.99
CA ARG A 36 -14.49 -4.52 -7.49
C ARG A 36 -13.53 -3.40 -7.86
N SER A 37 -13.72 -2.71 -8.99
CA SER A 37 -12.83 -1.60 -9.35
C SER A 37 -12.86 -0.42 -8.37
N HIS A 38 -13.94 -0.29 -7.58
CA HIS A 38 -14.10 0.74 -6.55
C HIS A 38 -14.23 0.15 -5.13
N ASN A 39 -14.16 -1.18 -5.02
CA ASN A 39 -14.31 -1.93 -3.77
C ASN A 39 -13.33 -3.10 -3.75
N SER A 40 -12.10 -2.81 -3.35
CA SER A 40 -11.00 -3.78 -3.36
C SER A 40 -9.98 -3.39 -2.29
N SER A 41 -8.84 -4.07 -2.26
CA SER A 41 -7.77 -3.82 -1.30
C SER A 41 -6.40 -3.95 -1.97
N GLY A 42 -5.39 -3.33 -1.38
CA GLY A 42 -4.04 -3.39 -1.90
C GLY A 42 -2.99 -3.00 -0.88
N GLN A 43 -1.77 -3.48 -1.09
CA GLN A 43 -0.63 -3.18 -0.25
C GLN A 43 -0.15 -1.75 -0.53
N LEU A 44 -0.04 -0.92 0.51
CA LEU A 44 0.52 0.42 0.43
C LEU A 44 2.00 0.34 0.05
N VAL A 45 2.35 0.79 -1.14
CA VAL A 45 3.73 0.70 -1.64
C VAL A 45 4.47 2.03 -1.61
N SER A 46 3.76 3.14 -1.72
CA SER A 46 4.34 4.47 -1.59
C SER A 46 3.29 5.50 -1.21
N ARG A 47 3.75 6.61 -0.65
CA ARG A 47 2.94 7.80 -0.39
C ARG A 47 3.78 9.04 -0.58
N GLN A 48 3.17 10.09 -1.09
CA GLN A 48 3.79 11.38 -1.33
C GLN A 48 2.98 12.45 -0.61
N GLY A 49 3.67 13.27 0.19
CA GLY A 49 3.07 14.43 0.85
C GLY A 49 2.54 15.45 -0.16
N GLU A 50 1.74 16.40 0.30
CA GLU A 50 1.39 17.57 -0.52
C GLU A 50 2.68 18.33 -0.87
N TYR A 51 2.83 18.71 -2.13
CA TYR A 51 3.98 19.49 -2.57
C TYR A 51 3.59 20.49 -3.64
N ARG A 52 4.38 21.57 -3.74
CA ARG A 52 4.19 22.59 -4.76
C ARG A 52 4.97 22.23 -6.01
N ARG A 53 4.28 22.23 -7.16
CA ARG A 53 4.89 22.07 -8.49
C ARG A 53 4.67 23.35 -9.31
N GLY A 54 5.68 24.21 -9.34
CA GLY A 54 5.57 25.54 -9.93
C GLY A 54 4.55 26.40 -9.17
N SER A 55 3.49 26.84 -9.84
CA SER A 55 2.36 27.55 -9.21
C SER A 55 1.25 26.64 -8.69
N MET A 56 1.27 25.34 -9.01
CA MET A 56 0.22 24.38 -8.63
C MET A 56 0.55 23.70 -7.29
N ILE A 57 -0.44 23.56 -6.41
CA ILE A 57 -0.36 22.67 -5.25
C ILE A 57 -0.85 21.30 -5.70
N VAL A 58 -0.01 20.28 -5.57
CA VAL A 58 -0.35 18.89 -5.84
C VAL A 58 -0.78 18.25 -4.54
N PRO A 59 -2.03 17.75 -4.41
CA PRO A 59 -2.50 17.13 -3.18
C PRO A 59 -1.67 15.88 -2.88
N ALA A 60 -1.62 15.50 -1.60
CA ALA A 60 -0.91 14.29 -1.21
C ALA A 60 -1.55 13.06 -1.87
N THR A 61 -0.71 12.15 -2.35
CA THR A 61 -1.14 10.94 -3.06
C THR A 61 -0.51 9.71 -2.43
N PHE A 62 -1.07 8.54 -2.72
CA PHE A 62 -0.52 7.26 -2.31
C PHE A 62 -0.82 6.18 -3.35
N ARG A 63 0.01 5.14 -3.35
CA ARG A 63 -0.07 4.06 -4.33
C ARG A 63 -0.26 2.72 -3.62
N LEU A 64 -1.22 1.95 -4.09
CA LEU A 64 -1.51 0.60 -3.63
C LEU A 64 -1.17 -0.42 -4.73
N HIS A 65 -0.54 -1.52 -4.35
CA HIS A 65 -0.42 -2.72 -5.16
C HIS A 65 -1.63 -3.63 -4.91
N GLU A 66 -2.54 -3.71 -5.88
CA GLU A 66 -3.79 -4.49 -5.78
C GLU A 66 -3.53 -5.99 -5.97
N GLY A 67 -2.54 -6.35 -6.81
CA GLY A 67 -2.12 -7.72 -6.98
C GLY A 67 -1.39 -7.99 -8.28
N ASP A 68 -0.86 -9.20 -8.35
CA ASP A 68 -0.12 -9.72 -9.50
C ASP A 68 -1.04 -10.60 -10.38
N HIS A 69 -0.97 -10.40 -11.69
CA HIS A 69 -1.63 -11.21 -12.70
C HIS A 69 -0.60 -12.00 -13.49
N GLY A 70 -0.85 -13.29 -13.66
CA GLY A 70 0.10 -14.19 -14.29
C GLY A 70 -0.40 -15.63 -14.38
N ALA A 71 0.39 -16.49 -15.01
CA ALA A 71 0.10 -17.90 -15.16
C ALA A 71 1.39 -18.72 -14.93
N GLY A 72 1.25 -19.94 -14.40
CA GLY A 72 2.39 -20.86 -14.22
C GLY A 72 3.49 -20.35 -13.28
N GLY A 73 3.16 -19.51 -12.30
CA GLY A 73 4.12 -18.92 -11.36
C GLY A 73 4.90 -17.71 -11.92
N VAL A 74 4.62 -17.29 -13.16
CA VAL A 74 5.19 -16.07 -13.76
C VAL A 74 4.23 -14.91 -13.55
N ILE A 75 4.69 -13.86 -12.88
CA ILE A 75 3.96 -12.58 -12.77
C ILE A 75 4.15 -11.82 -14.09
N ALA A 76 3.08 -11.71 -14.88
CA ALA A 76 3.09 -10.98 -16.15
C ALA A 76 2.80 -9.49 -15.95
N ILE A 77 1.90 -9.15 -15.01
CA ILE A 77 1.44 -7.78 -14.79
C ILE A 77 1.26 -7.55 -13.29
N ARG A 78 1.82 -6.45 -12.77
CA ARG A 78 1.50 -5.93 -11.43
C ARG A 78 0.45 -4.83 -11.56
N ILE A 79 -0.64 -4.91 -10.80
CA ILE A 79 -1.68 -3.88 -10.81
C ILE A 79 -1.46 -2.92 -9.67
N TYR A 80 -1.19 -1.67 -10.03
CA TYR A 80 -1.10 -0.57 -9.08
C TYR A 80 -2.26 0.40 -9.26
N ARG A 81 -2.72 0.99 -8.16
CA ARG A 81 -3.65 2.10 -8.17
C ARG A 81 -3.09 3.27 -7.37
N SER A 82 -3.19 4.45 -7.96
CA SER A 82 -2.84 5.71 -7.29
C SER A 82 -4.11 6.42 -6.86
N PHE A 83 -4.10 6.91 -5.63
CA PHE A 83 -5.20 7.66 -5.02
C PHE A 83 -4.68 9.00 -4.53
N SER A 84 -5.56 9.98 -4.54
CA SER A 84 -5.35 11.28 -3.93
C SER A 84 -6.17 11.37 -2.64
N LEU A 85 -5.70 12.16 -1.68
CA LEU A 85 -6.39 12.39 -0.40
C LEU A 85 -7.78 13.03 -0.55
N ASP A 86 -8.07 13.64 -1.69
CA ASP A 86 -9.37 14.24 -2.03
C ASP A 86 -10.37 13.23 -2.62
N SER A 87 -9.99 11.95 -2.73
CA SER A 87 -10.88 10.89 -3.19
C SER A 87 -12.11 10.79 -2.30
N SER A 88 -13.28 10.60 -2.93
CA SER A 88 -14.54 10.32 -2.22
C SER A 88 -14.63 8.89 -1.68
N LEU A 89 -13.64 8.05 -1.94
CA LEU A 89 -13.58 6.68 -1.45
C LEU A 89 -13.27 6.66 0.05
N SER A 90 -13.89 5.72 0.76
CA SER A 90 -13.51 5.39 2.12
C SER A 90 -12.32 4.44 2.11
N PHE A 91 -11.41 4.60 3.06
CA PHE A 91 -10.24 3.73 3.23
C PHE A 91 -10.19 3.19 4.65
N SER A 92 -9.71 1.95 4.81
CA SER A 92 -9.47 1.34 6.12
C SER A 92 -8.21 0.48 6.09
N ILE A 93 -7.49 0.44 7.20
CA ILE A 93 -6.33 -0.44 7.39
C ILE A 93 -6.88 -1.82 7.79
N ILE A 94 -6.62 -2.84 6.97
CA ILE A 94 -7.08 -4.20 7.24
C ILE A 94 -5.94 -5.14 7.66
N GLU A 95 -4.70 -4.78 7.32
CA GLU A 95 -3.49 -5.52 7.73
C GLU A 95 -2.31 -4.54 7.88
N VAL A 96 -1.46 -4.78 8.86
CA VAL A 96 -0.18 -4.07 9.03
C VAL A 96 0.98 -5.08 8.91
N PRO A 97 2.16 -4.66 8.41
CA PRO A 97 3.31 -5.54 8.31
C PRO A 97 3.67 -6.17 9.67
N ALA A 98 4.04 -7.44 9.66
CA ALA A 98 4.47 -8.14 10.86
C ALA A 98 5.74 -7.51 11.45
N ILE A 99 5.81 -7.41 12.77
CA ILE A 99 7.05 -7.01 13.44
C ILE A 99 8.16 -8.01 13.11
N GLY A 100 9.35 -7.52 12.77
CA GLY A 100 10.48 -8.34 12.32
C GLY A 100 10.47 -8.64 10.83
N SER A 101 9.41 -8.28 10.09
CA SER A 101 9.45 -8.24 8.63
C SER A 101 10.36 -7.12 8.14
N CYS A 102 10.77 -7.18 6.86
CA CYS A 102 11.69 -6.21 6.26
C CYS A 102 11.11 -5.69 4.95
N ARG A 103 11.03 -4.37 4.84
CA ARG A 103 10.61 -3.65 3.64
C ARG A 103 11.81 -3.46 2.72
N VAL A 104 11.62 -3.77 1.45
CA VAL A 104 12.60 -3.50 0.40
C VAL A 104 12.03 -2.39 -0.49
N PHE A 105 12.67 -1.24 -0.44
CA PHE A 105 12.38 -0.11 -1.32
C PHE A 105 13.30 -0.11 -2.53
N ASP A 106 12.82 0.38 -3.68
CA ASP A 106 13.61 0.46 -4.90
C ASP A 106 14.77 1.49 -4.82
N ARG A 107 14.62 2.52 -3.98
CA ARG A 107 15.58 3.61 -3.74
C ARG A 107 15.35 4.26 -2.38
N ALA A 108 16.25 5.16 -1.99
CA ALA A 108 16.07 6.03 -0.83
C ALA A 108 15.19 7.26 -1.14
N GLY A 109 14.53 7.81 -0.11
CA GLY A 109 13.85 9.11 -0.14
C GLY A 109 12.32 9.05 -0.19
N GLU A 110 11.67 10.22 -0.21
CA GLU A 110 10.21 10.34 -0.06
C GLU A 110 9.39 9.68 -1.19
N ASN A 111 10.00 9.46 -2.35
CA ASN A 111 9.36 8.83 -3.51
C ASN A 111 9.77 7.35 -3.67
N ALA A 112 10.37 6.75 -2.64
CA ALA A 112 10.71 5.35 -2.62
C ALA A 112 9.46 4.47 -2.76
N GLU A 113 9.53 3.44 -3.59
CA GLU A 113 8.46 2.47 -3.77
C GLU A 113 8.84 1.14 -3.15
N LEU A 114 7.97 0.60 -2.30
CA LEU A 114 8.08 -0.75 -1.76
C LEU A 114 7.94 -1.76 -2.91
N VAL A 115 8.99 -2.51 -3.17
CA VAL A 115 9.03 -3.53 -4.22
C VAL A 115 8.86 -4.94 -3.68
N HIS A 116 9.15 -5.13 -2.40
CA HIS A 116 8.99 -6.39 -1.70
C HIS A 116 8.84 -6.19 -0.18
N LEU A 117 7.98 -6.98 0.45
CA LEU A 117 7.89 -7.11 1.90
C LEU A 117 8.29 -8.54 2.27
N ALA A 118 9.48 -8.68 2.85
CA ALA A 118 10.05 -9.97 3.24
C ALA A 118 9.71 -10.31 4.69
N ALA A 119 9.66 -11.59 5.02
CA ALA A 119 9.40 -12.06 6.39
C ALA A 119 10.52 -11.71 7.39
N SER A 120 11.73 -11.41 6.89
CA SER A 120 12.87 -10.97 7.69
C SER A 120 13.88 -10.24 6.83
N ARG A 121 14.84 -9.55 7.47
CA ARG A 121 15.97 -8.90 6.78
C ARG A 121 16.78 -9.89 5.95
N GLN A 122 17.06 -11.08 6.50
CA GLN A 122 17.78 -12.12 5.79
C GLN A 122 17.04 -12.57 4.52
N ALA A 123 15.72 -12.75 4.60
CA ALA A 123 14.90 -13.10 3.43
C ALA A 123 14.89 -11.96 2.40
N ALA A 124 14.91 -10.70 2.82
CA ALA A 124 15.02 -9.54 1.92
C ALA A 124 16.36 -9.51 1.18
N GLU A 125 17.46 -9.75 1.88
CA GLU A 125 18.80 -9.81 1.30
C GLU A 125 18.91 -10.96 0.29
N GLU A 126 18.40 -12.15 0.64
CA GLU A 126 18.36 -13.29 -0.28
C GLU A 126 17.50 -12.97 -1.52
N TRP A 127 16.36 -12.33 -1.33
CA TRP A 127 15.50 -11.89 -2.43
C TRP A 127 16.24 -10.93 -3.36
N LEU A 128 16.99 -9.95 -2.83
CA LEU A 128 17.78 -9.00 -3.64
C LEU A 128 18.87 -9.67 -4.47
N THR A 129 19.45 -10.80 -4.03
CA THR A 129 20.43 -11.53 -4.87
C THR A 129 19.82 -12.02 -6.20
N ARG A 130 18.50 -12.20 -6.23
CA ARG A 130 17.72 -12.69 -7.37
C ARG A 130 16.98 -11.58 -8.12
N HIS A 131 17.00 -10.34 -7.62
CA HIS A 131 16.20 -9.23 -8.16
C HIS A 131 17.06 -7.98 -8.36
N GLY A 132 17.02 -7.41 -9.56
CA GLY A 132 17.89 -6.31 -9.98
C GLY A 132 17.49 -4.93 -9.41
N TYR A 133 17.65 -4.73 -8.10
CA TYR A 133 17.47 -3.43 -7.43
C TYR A 133 18.78 -2.91 -6.84
N PRO A 134 19.68 -2.31 -7.65
CA PRO A 134 21.01 -1.91 -7.21
C PRO A 134 21.03 -0.76 -6.20
N SER A 135 19.93 0.00 -6.11
CA SER A 135 19.76 1.12 -5.18
C SER A 135 18.81 0.79 -4.03
N ALA A 136 18.51 -0.49 -3.82
CA ALA A 136 17.54 -0.90 -2.83
C ALA A 136 17.91 -0.45 -1.41
N VAL A 137 16.88 -0.07 -0.65
CA VAL A 137 17.00 0.24 0.78
C VAL A 137 16.16 -0.75 1.57
N LEU A 138 16.76 -1.31 2.62
CA LEU A 138 16.12 -2.26 3.52
C LEU A 138 15.74 -1.57 4.84
N GLU A 139 14.47 -1.66 5.21
CA GLU A 139 13.95 -1.11 6.46
C GLU A 139 13.19 -2.18 7.25
N ASP A 140 13.63 -2.42 8.48
CA ASP A 140 13.01 -3.41 9.36
C ASP A 140 11.75 -2.84 10.04
N VAL A 141 10.69 -3.63 10.11
CA VAL A 141 9.44 -3.26 10.78
C VAL A 141 9.59 -3.49 12.28
N THR A 142 9.63 -2.39 13.04
CA THR A 142 9.83 -2.42 14.49
C THR A 142 8.52 -2.29 15.26
N ALA A 143 8.52 -2.74 16.52
CA ALA A 143 7.36 -2.67 17.40
C ALA A 143 6.91 -1.23 17.68
N ASP A 144 7.87 -0.30 17.83
CA ASP A 144 7.58 1.12 18.13
C ASP A 144 6.87 1.82 16.97
N GLU A 145 7.18 1.44 15.73
CA GLU A 145 6.50 1.95 14.53
C GLU A 145 5.05 1.46 14.44
N VAL A 146 4.81 0.17 14.71
CA VAL A 146 3.45 -0.40 14.69
C VAL A 146 2.60 0.15 15.84
N ALA A 147 3.19 0.31 17.03
CA ALA A 147 2.50 0.84 18.21
C ALA A 147 2.12 2.31 18.07
N SER A 148 2.99 3.14 17.49
CA SER A 148 2.71 4.55 17.20
C SER A 148 1.49 4.73 16.30
N ASN A 149 1.23 3.76 15.41
CA ASN A 149 0.13 3.82 14.47
C ASN A 149 -1.15 3.16 15.01
N ALA A 150 -1.03 2.16 15.89
CA ALA A 150 -2.15 1.56 16.61
C ALA A 150 -2.82 2.52 17.62
N GLY A 151 -2.05 3.47 18.18
CA GLY A 151 -2.55 4.49 19.11
C GLY A 151 -3.55 5.48 18.50
N GLN A 152 -3.57 5.64 17.17
CA GLN A 152 -4.46 6.56 16.46
C GLN A 152 -5.83 5.94 16.08
N GLY A 153 -6.02 4.62 16.28
CA GLY A 153 -7.22 3.88 15.88
C GLY A 153 -8.25 3.63 16.98
N ARG A 154 -8.01 4.11 18.21
CA ARG A 154 -9.00 4.06 19.31
C ARG A 154 -9.47 5.46 19.67
N ALA A 155 -10.37 6.01 18.85
CA ALA A 155 -11.40 6.91 19.34
C ALA A 155 -12.63 6.06 19.65
N VAL A 156 -13.05 6.18 20.91
CA VAL A 156 -14.02 5.37 21.66
C VAL A 156 -15.45 5.52 21.15
N ALA A 157 -16.25 4.51 21.49
CA ALA A 157 -17.68 4.33 21.20
C ALA A 157 -18.59 5.48 21.64
#